data_AF-A0A0A9DKZ1-F1
#
_entry.id   AF-A0A0A9DKZ1-F1
#
_cell.length_a   1.000
_cell.length_b   1.000
_cell.length_c   1.000
_cell.angle_alpha   90.00
_cell.angle_beta   90.00
_cell.angle_gamma   90.00
#
_symmetry.space_group_name_H-M   'P 1'
#
loop_
_entity.id
_entity.type
_entity.pdbx_description
1 polymer ?
#
loop_
_entity_poly.entity_id
_entity_poly.type
_entity_poly.pdbx_seq_one_letter_code
_entity_poly.pdbx_strand_id
1 'polypeptide(L)'
;MIGWFDAGGHELLGMSFFNLLELCVGQVGLACLDSLIHILIKQSMENTVKDLHTLVDTKCQEELKKLDDLLGPPMSIPVMGWSSYKQMVKMFHSSWGPLVEKLATIGQLQLVRNLISFKLRSACKIKANTITSAVKVLVSSLSVHKGKFERGAEDQTVRLFLHNIKEQQNFCGLLSPIQAIYISEDPPMFLTRLLSLFSISQLSRYVLDVHLGNLTSSLKKSIADFSAMIIGLKYTPAAV
;
A
#
# COMPACT_ATOMS: atom_id res chain seq x y z
N MET A 1 -9.42 -16.87 3.70
CA MET A 1 -10.63 -16.06 3.93
C MET A 1 -10.35 -14.67 3.37
N ILE A 2 -11.22 -14.10 2.52
CA ILE A 2 -11.04 -12.73 2.02
C ILE A 2 -12.15 -11.86 2.60
N GLY A 3 -11.91 -11.33 3.78
CA GLY A 3 -12.85 -10.50 4.52
C GLY A 3 -12.30 -10.13 5.89
N TRP A 4 -12.92 -9.14 6.52
CA TRP A 4 -12.69 -8.77 7.91
C TRP A 4 -13.70 -9.46 8.79
N PHE A 5 -13.22 -9.94 9.93
CA PHE A 5 -14.00 -10.69 10.89
C PHE A 5 -13.85 -10.05 12.26
N ASP A 6 -14.90 -10.09 13.06
CA ASP A 6 -14.79 -9.75 14.48
C ASP A 6 -14.08 -10.87 15.26
N ALA A 7 -13.81 -10.63 16.54
CA ALA A 7 -13.20 -11.64 17.41
C ALA A 7 -14.10 -12.87 17.67
N GLY A 8 -15.40 -12.77 17.35
CA GLY A 8 -16.37 -13.87 17.41
C GLY A 8 -16.41 -14.72 16.13
N GLY A 9 -15.66 -14.33 15.09
CA GLY A 9 -15.65 -15.01 13.79
C GLY A 9 -16.79 -14.58 12.86
N HIS A 10 -17.55 -13.54 13.19
CA HIS A 10 -18.57 -12.99 12.30
C HIS A 10 -17.94 -12.11 11.22
N GLU A 11 -18.38 -12.27 9.97
CA GLU A 11 -17.93 -11.46 8.84
C GLU A 11 -18.44 -10.01 9.01
N LEU A 12 -17.51 -9.07 9.19
CA LEU A 12 -17.79 -7.63 9.23
C LEU A 12 -17.86 -7.05 7.81
N LEU A 13 -16.91 -7.44 6.97
CA LEU A 13 -16.80 -6.97 5.59
C LEU A 13 -16.18 -8.04 4.71
N GLY A 14 -16.89 -8.46 3.67
CA GLY A 14 -16.35 -9.39 2.70
C GLY A 14 -17.14 -9.42 1.41
N MET A 15 -17.09 -10.53 0.69
CA MET A 15 -17.63 -10.59 -0.69
C MET A 15 -19.15 -10.45 -0.73
N SER A 16 -19.86 -10.90 0.30
CA SER A 16 -21.31 -10.75 0.48
C SER A 16 -21.71 -9.27 0.44
N PHE A 17 -20.98 -8.42 1.19
CA PHE A 17 -21.17 -6.98 1.22
C PHE A 17 -20.95 -6.35 -0.16
N PHE A 18 -19.83 -6.67 -0.85
CA PHE A 18 -19.56 -6.11 -2.17
C PHE A 18 -20.53 -6.61 -3.26
N ASN A 19 -21.12 -7.79 -3.10
CA ASN A 19 -22.21 -8.25 -3.96
C ASN A 19 -23.45 -7.37 -3.79
N LEU A 20 -23.86 -7.10 -2.54
CA LEU A 20 -25.00 -6.22 -2.27
C LEU A 20 -24.73 -4.80 -2.76
N LEU A 21 -23.52 -4.29 -2.51
CA LEU A 21 -23.12 -2.96 -2.95
C LEU A 21 -23.16 -2.84 -4.49
N GLU A 22 -22.66 -3.84 -5.23
CA GLU A 22 -22.76 -3.87 -6.70
C GLU A 22 -24.23 -3.82 -7.17
N LEU A 23 -25.15 -4.49 -6.48
CA LEU A 23 -26.58 -4.44 -6.82
C LEU A 23 -27.18 -3.03 -6.63
N CYS A 24 -26.70 -2.28 -5.64
CA CYS A 24 -27.18 -0.93 -5.36
C CYS A 24 -26.60 0.13 -6.29
N VAL A 25 -25.28 0.13 -6.53
CA VAL A 25 -24.59 1.21 -7.26
C VAL A 25 -24.14 0.82 -8.67
N GLY A 26 -24.29 -0.45 -9.03
CA GLY A 26 -23.82 -1.00 -10.29
C GLY A 26 -22.29 -1.07 -10.39
N GLN A 27 -21.81 -1.57 -11.53
CA GLN A 27 -20.38 -1.71 -11.82
C GLN A 27 -19.68 -0.34 -11.87
N VAL A 28 -20.33 0.66 -12.48
CA VAL A 28 -19.77 2.01 -12.59
C VAL A 28 -19.65 2.67 -11.21
N GLY A 29 -20.68 2.56 -10.35
CA GLY A 29 -20.63 3.12 -9.01
C GLY A 29 -19.54 2.48 -8.15
N LEU A 30 -19.33 1.17 -8.29
CA LEU A 30 -18.27 0.45 -7.60
C LEU A 30 -16.87 0.87 -8.09
N ALA A 31 -16.70 1.13 -9.40
CA ALA A 31 -15.46 1.68 -9.95
C ALA A 31 -15.21 3.14 -9.52
N CYS A 32 -16.26 3.95 -9.37
CA CYS A 32 -16.15 5.30 -8.80
C CYS A 32 -15.73 5.25 -7.34
N LEU A 33 -16.26 4.29 -6.55
CA LEU A 33 -15.82 4.08 -5.17
C LEU A 33 -14.33 3.72 -5.09
N ASP A 34 -13.84 2.85 -5.98
CA ASP A 34 -12.40 2.55 -6.07
C ASP A 34 -11.55 3.81 -6.32
N SER A 35 -12.00 4.67 -7.24
CA SER A 35 -11.35 5.95 -7.53
C SER A 35 -11.36 6.92 -6.34
N LEU A 36 -12.45 6.97 -5.56
CA LEU A 36 -12.51 7.78 -4.35
C LEU A 36 -11.53 7.27 -3.29
N ILE A 37 -11.47 5.95 -3.08
CA ILE A 37 -10.51 5.35 -2.15
C ILE A 37 -9.07 5.58 -2.62
N HIS A 38 -8.81 5.55 -3.94
CA HIS A 38 -7.51 5.91 -4.50
C HIS A 38 -7.08 7.33 -4.09
N ILE A 39 -7.99 8.31 -4.14
CA ILE A 39 -7.73 9.69 -3.71
C ILE A 39 -7.45 9.75 -2.21
N LEU A 40 -8.22 9.03 -1.38
CA LEU A 40 -8.00 8.98 0.07
C LEU A 40 -6.64 8.37 0.43
N ILE A 41 -6.23 7.30 -0.26
CA ILE A 41 -4.90 6.70 -0.08
C ILE A 41 -3.82 7.70 -0.49
N LYS A 42 -3.98 8.38 -1.64
CA LYS A 42 -3.03 9.39 -2.11
C LYS A 42 -2.82 10.48 -1.06
N GLN A 43 -3.90 11.08 -0.53
CA GLN A 43 -3.82 12.10 0.51
C GLN A 43 -3.16 11.58 1.80
N SER A 44 -3.53 10.37 2.23
CA SER A 44 -2.95 9.75 3.43
C SER A 44 -1.47 9.45 3.27
N MET A 45 -1.05 9.01 2.08
CA MET A 45 0.33 8.76 1.73
C MET A 45 1.12 10.08 1.70
N GLU A 46 0.64 11.11 1.02
CA GLU A 46 1.31 12.42 0.94
C GLU A 46 1.54 13.01 2.34
N ASN A 47 0.54 12.93 3.21
CA ASN A 47 0.67 13.36 4.60
C ASN A 47 1.72 12.53 5.35
N THR A 48 1.69 11.20 5.19
CA THR A 48 2.66 10.29 5.83
C THR A 48 4.10 10.58 5.37
N VAL A 49 4.31 10.85 4.09
CA VAL A 49 5.64 11.19 3.55
C VAL A 49 6.12 12.55 4.07
N LYS A 50 5.23 13.55 4.16
CA LYS A 50 5.56 14.84 4.80
C LYS A 50 5.98 14.65 6.25
N ASP A 51 5.26 13.84 7.02
CA ASP A 51 5.62 13.56 8.41
C ASP A 51 6.97 12.85 8.51
N LEU A 52 7.26 11.91 7.60
CA LEU A 52 8.55 11.23 7.54
C LEU A 52 9.69 12.19 7.20
N HIS A 53 9.49 13.14 6.28
CA HIS A 53 10.45 14.21 6.00
C HIS A 53 10.71 15.06 7.25
N THR A 54 9.68 15.41 8.02
CA THR A 54 9.87 16.16 9.29
C THR A 54 10.55 15.34 10.38
N LEU A 55 10.38 14.01 10.36
CA LEU A 55 10.98 13.10 11.33
C LEU A 55 12.47 12.87 11.05
N VAL A 56 12.90 12.99 9.79
CA VAL A 56 14.28 12.84 9.34
C VAL A 56 14.98 14.20 9.30
N ASP A 57 15.04 14.85 10.46
CA ASP A 57 15.80 16.08 10.66
C ASP A 57 17.33 15.85 10.53
N THR A 58 18.11 16.92 10.49
CA THR A 58 19.58 16.84 10.33
C THR A 58 20.25 15.99 11.41
N LYS A 59 19.77 16.09 12.66
CA LYS A 59 20.27 15.30 13.79
C LYS A 59 19.97 13.80 13.63
N CYS A 60 18.76 13.47 13.21
CA CYS A 60 18.34 12.12 12.89
C CYS A 60 19.19 11.51 11.78
N GLN A 61 19.48 12.28 10.73
CA GLN A 61 20.33 11.83 9.63
C GLN A 61 21.75 11.49 10.09
N GLU A 62 22.35 12.29 10.98
CA GLU A 62 23.67 12.01 11.55
C GLU A 62 23.67 10.70 12.35
N GLU A 63 22.65 10.46 13.18
CA GLU A 63 22.53 9.23 13.96
C GLU A 63 22.24 8.00 13.09
N LEU A 64 21.43 8.15 12.03
CA LEU A 64 21.20 7.09 11.03
C LEU A 64 22.49 6.75 10.28
N LYS A 65 23.32 7.75 9.96
CA LYS A 65 24.61 7.53 9.30
C LYS A 65 25.60 6.79 10.21
N LYS A 66 25.68 7.17 11.49
CA LYS A 66 26.48 6.44 12.50
C LYS A 66 26.02 4.99 12.64
N LEU A 67 24.70 4.75 12.61
CA LEU A 67 24.17 3.40 12.63
C LEU A 67 24.60 2.61 11.39
N ASP A 68 24.55 3.19 10.20
CA ASP A 68 24.99 2.53 8.96
C ASP A 68 26.48 2.17 9.01
N ASP A 69 27.33 3.05 9.53
CA ASP A 69 28.76 2.78 9.72
C ASP A 69 28.98 1.62 10.71
N LEU A 70 28.20 1.56 11.80
CA LEU A 70 28.29 0.52 12.83
C LEU A 70 27.69 -0.83 12.42
N LEU A 71 26.72 -0.83 11.51
CA LEU A 71 26.18 -2.05 10.91
C LEU A 71 27.19 -2.69 9.94
N GLY A 72 28.32 -2.03 9.69
CA GLY A 72 29.46 -2.58 8.98
C GLY A 72 29.18 -2.84 7.50
N PRO A 73 30.18 -3.34 6.76
CA PRO A 73 29.94 -3.75 5.38
C PRO A 73 28.91 -4.90 5.35
N PRO A 74 28.05 -4.97 4.31
CA PRO A 74 26.98 -5.97 4.18
C PRO A 74 27.43 -7.44 4.31
N MET A 75 28.73 -7.68 4.18
CA MET A 75 29.39 -8.99 4.23
C MET A 75 29.89 -9.38 5.63
N SER A 76 29.66 -8.56 6.66
CA SER A 76 30.12 -8.83 8.04
C SER A 76 28.96 -8.92 9.02
N ILE A 77 29.14 -9.71 10.09
CA ILE A 77 28.20 -9.72 11.21
C ILE A 77 28.50 -8.49 12.08
N PRO A 78 27.53 -7.57 12.30
CA PRO A 78 27.77 -6.40 13.12
C PRO A 78 28.03 -6.80 14.58
N VAL A 79 29.22 -6.50 15.09
CA VAL A 79 29.64 -6.95 16.44
C VAL A 79 29.01 -6.07 17.54
N MET A 80 28.69 -4.79 17.25
CA MET A 80 28.27 -3.79 18.25
C MET A 80 27.05 -2.95 17.83
N GLY A 81 26.19 -3.46 16.93
CA GLY A 81 25.03 -2.70 16.41
C GLY A 81 23.83 -2.61 17.38
N TRP A 82 23.77 -3.47 18.40
CA TRP A 82 22.57 -3.63 19.23
C TRP A 82 22.27 -2.43 20.15
N SER A 83 23.29 -1.84 20.78
CA SER A 83 23.11 -0.66 21.64
C SER A 83 22.64 0.55 20.84
N SER A 84 23.25 0.77 19.67
CA SER A 84 22.87 1.83 18.75
C SER A 84 21.46 1.62 18.19
N TYR A 85 21.11 0.38 17.84
CA TYR A 85 19.74 0.03 17.44
C TYR A 85 18.72 0.38 18.54
N LYS A 86 18.98 -0.03 19.80
CA LYS A 86 18.11 0.30 20.94
C LYS A 86 17.96 1.80 21.16
N GLN A 87 19.05 2.55 21.04
CA GLN A 87 19.04 4.01 21.16
C GLN A 87 18.16 4.64 20.07
N MET A 88 18.30 4.19 18.83
CA MET A 88 17.49 4.67 17.70
C MET A 88 16.00 4.34 17.88
N VAL A 89 15.68 3.11 18.29
CA VAL A 89 14.28 2.73 18.58
C VAL A 89 13.69 3.61 19.70
N LYS A 90 14.48 3.94 20.73
CA LYS A 90 14.05 4.81 21.82
C LYS A 90 13.82 6.25 21.34
N MET A 91 14.69 6.76 20.45
CA MET A 91 14.59 8.11 19.89
C MET A 91 13.26 8.36 19.17
N PHE A 92 12.77 7.35 18.45
CA PHE A 92 11.52 7.46 17.68
C PHE A 92 10.29 6.86 18.35
N HIS A 93 10.39 6.43 19.60
CA HIS A 93 9.33 5.67 20.26
C HIS A 93 7.98 6.41 20.26
N SER A 94 7.98 7.73 20.44
CA SER A 94 6.78 8.58 20.40
C SER A 94 6.15 8.69 19.00
N SER A 95 6.96 8.57 17.94
CA SER A 95 6.52 8.72 16.55
C SER A 95 5.97 7.42 15.97
N TRP A 96 6.30 6.28 16.57
CA TRP A 96 5.89 4.95 16.09
C TRP A 96 4.39 4.69 16.18
N GLY A 97 3.73 5.12 17.26
CA GLY A 97 2.28 4.93 17.41
C GLY A 97 1.48 5.54 16.24
N PRO A 98 1.59 6.85 16.00
CA PRO A 98 0.90 7.50 14.89
C PRO A 98 1.27 6.93 13.52
N LEU A 99 2.55 6.54 13.32
CA LEU A 99 3.00 5.95 12.06
C LEU A 99 2.35 4.57 11.82
N VAL A 100 2.22 3.72 12.85
CA VAL A 100 1.51 2.44 12.75
C VAL A 100 0.07 2.65 12.30
N GLU A 101 -0.64 3.60 12.90
CA GLU A 101 -2.04 3.88 12.56
C GLU A 101 -2.20 4.38 11.12
N LYS A 102 -1.33 5.29 10.67
CA LYS A 102 -1.32 5.79 9.29
C LYS A 102 -1.06 4.66 8.28
N LEU A 103 -0.01 3.88 8.49
CA LEU A 103 0.33 2.76 7.60
C LEU A 103 -0.75 1.69 7.59
N ALA A 104 -1.31 1.34 8.74
CA ALA A 104 -2.40 0.38 8.83
C ALA A 104 -3.66 0.87 8.10
N THR A 105 -4.02 2.14 8.25
CA THR A 105 -5.14 2.76 7.53
C THR A 105 -4.93 2.67 6.03
N ILE A 106 -3.74 3.04 5.55
CA ILE A 106 -3.40 2.94 4.13
C ILE A 106 -3.52 1.49 3.63
N GLY A 107 -2.97 0.53 4.38
CA GLY A 107 -3.06 -0.88 4.01
C GLY A 107 -4.48 -1.44 4.02
N GLN A 108 -5.33 -1.03 4.98
CA GLN A 108 -6.75 -1.38 5.00
C GLN A 108 -7.46 -0.86 3.76
N LEU A 109 -7.24 0.41 3.39
CA LEU A 109 -7.82 1.00 2.18
C LEU A 109 -7.34 0.26 0.92
N GLN A 110 -6.06 -0.13 0.85
CA GLN A 110 -5.53 -0.92 -0.27
C GLN A 110 -6.17 -2.32 -0.35
N LEU A 111 -6.37 -2.99 0.79
CA LEU A 111 -7.09 -4.27 0.84
C LEU A 111 -8.54 -4.13 0.38
N VAL A 112 -9.23 -3.05 0.77
CA VAL A 112 -10.59 -2.76 0.31
C VAL A 112 -10.61 -2.56 -1.21
N ARG A 113 -9.68 -1.78 -1.77
CA ARG A 113 -9.57 -1.63 -3.24
C ARG A 113 -9.29 -2.94 -3.95
N ASN A 114 -8.51 -3.85 -3.37
CA ASN A 114 -8.29 -5.18 -3.93
C ASN A 114 -9.57 -6.00 -3.98
N LEU A 115 -10.40 -5.95 -2.95
CA LEU A 115 -11.71 -6.60 -2.94
C LEU A 115 -12.64 -6.01 -3.99
N ILE A 116 -12.69 -4.68 -4.10
CA ILE A 116 -13.45 -3.99 -5.15
C ILE A 116 -12.98 -4.43 -6.54
N SER A 117 -11.67 -4.41 -6.78
CA SER A 117 -11.08 -4.82 -8.06
C SER A 117 -11.35 -6.29 -8.38
N PHE A 118 -11.27 -7.17 -7.38
CA PHE A 118 -11.62 -8.58 -7.53
C PHE A 118 -13.09 -8.75 -7.91
N LYS A 119 -13.99 -8.00 -7.24
CA LYS A 119 -15.42 -8.03 -7.51
C LYS A 119 -15.75 -7.51 -8.92
N LEU A 120 -15.22 -6.36 -9.31
CA LEU A 120 -15.36 -5.78 -10.65
C LEU A 120 -14.88 -6.77 -11.72
N ARG A 121 -13.69 -7.33 -11.55
CA ARG A 121 -13.11 -8.32 -12.47
C ARG A 121 -13.98 -9.56 -12.61
N SER A 122 -14.51 -10.07 -11.49
CA SER A 122 -15.40 -11.23 -11.50
C SER A 122 -16.70 -10.92 -12.22
N ALA A 123 -17.32 -9.76 -11.97
CA ALA A 123 -18.55 -9.34 -12.62
C ALA A 123 -18.35 -9.15 -14.14
N CYS A 124 -17.30 -8.46 -14.56
CA CYS A 124 -17.01 -8.21 -15.98
C CYS A 124 -16.68 -9.47 -16.75
N LYS A 125 -15.96 -10.43 -16.15
CA LYS A 125 -15.64 -11.70 -16.81
C LYS A 125 -16.91 -12.49 -17.17
N ILE A 126 -17.98 -12.34 -16.39
CA ILE A 126 -19.26 -13.03 -16.60
C ILE A 126 -20.15 -12.22 -17.54
N LYS A 127 -20.35 -10.93 -17.25
CA LYS A 127 -21.32 -10.07 -17.96
C LYS A 127 -20.79 -9.47 -19.27
N ALA A 128 -19.47 -9.30 -19.39
CA ALA A 128 -18.82 -8.54 -20.46
C ALA A 128 -17.46 -9.16 -20.86
N ASN A 129 -17.44 -10.48 -21.09
CA ASN A 129 -16.20 -11.23 -21.36
C ASN A 129 -15.44 -10.71 -22.60
N THR A 130 -16.15 -10.41 -23.69
CA THR A 130 -15.55 -9.91 -24.94
C THR A 130 -14.82 -8.59 -24.72
N ILE A 131 -15.48 -7.65 -24.02
CA ILE A 131 -14.88 -6.34 -23.69
C ILE A 131 -13.67 -6.53 -22.78
N THR A 132 -13.81 -7.33 -21.73
CA THR A 132 -12.71 -7.62 -20.78
C THR A 132 -11.49 -8.20 -21.52
N SER A 133 -11.73 -9.10 -22.48
CA SER A 133 -10.66 -9.72 -23.28
C SER A 133 -10.01 -8.71 -24.23
N ALA A 134 -10.81 -7.89 -24.92
CA ALA A 134 -10.30 -6.83 -25.79
C ALA A 134 -9.43 -5.81 -25.03
N VAL A 135 -9.91 -5.35 -23.87
CA VAL A 135 -9.14 -4.43 -23.00
C VAL A 135 -7.84 -5.07 -22.53
N LYS A 136 -7.85 -6.34 -22.11
CA LYS A 136 -6.61 -7.06 -21.74
C LYS A 136 -5.59 -7.12 -22.87
N VAL A 137 -6.05 -7.44 -24.09
CA VAL A 137 -5.18 -7.49 -25.28
C VAL A 137 -4.60 -6.11 -25.56
N LEU A 138 -5.42 -5.05 -25.56
CA LEU A 138 -4.99 -3.67 -25.78
C LEU A 138 -3.93 -3.24 -24.76
N VAL A 139 -4.17 -3.48 -23.47
CA VAL A 139 -3.23 -3.14 -22.40
C VAL A 139 -1.91 -3.90 -22.55
N SER A 140 -1.97 -5.18 -22.90
CA SER A 140 -0.78 -6.01 -23.14
C SER A 140 0.04 -5.45 -24.30
N SER A 141 -0.61 -5.09 -25.41
CA SER A 141 0.05 -4.46 -26.57
C SER A 141 0.68 -3.11 -26.23
N LEU A 142 0.03 -2.29 -25.39
CA LEU A 142 0.59 -1.01 -24.94
C LEU A 142 1.80 -1.18 -24.03
N SER A 143 1.81 -2.21 -23.16
CA SER A 143 2.94 -2.47 -22.27
C SER A 143 4.25 -2.75 -23.02
N VAL A 144 4.17 -3.41 -24.19
CA VAL A 144 5.32 -3.64 -25.09
C VAL A 144 5.89 -2.33 -25.65
N HIS A 145 5.06 -1.30 -25.77
CA HIS A 145 5.43 -0.03 -26.36
C HIS A 145 5.75 1.06 -25.32
N LYS A 146 5.63 0.76 -24.02
CA LYS A 146 5.75 1.74 -22.90
C LYS A 146 7.05 2.56 -22.95
N GLY A 147 8.18 1.95 -23.32
CA GLY A 147 9.46 2.65 -23.47
C GLY A 147 9.57 3.66 -24.62
N LYS A 148 8.58 3.72 -25.53
CA LYS A 148 8.49 4.74 -26.61
C LYS A 148 7.65 5.96 -26.21
N PHE A 149 6.73 5.79 -25.26
CA PHE A 149 5.76 6.80 -24.82
C PHE A 149 6.30 7.72 -23.70
N GLU A 150 7.22 7.23 -22.87
CA GLU A 150 7.83 8.01 -21.78
C GLU A 150 8.79 9.14 -22.26
N ARG A 151 9.06 9.24 -23.56
CA ARG A 151 10.00 10.19 -24.16
C ARG A 151 9.33 11.51 -24.55
N GLY A 152 8.52 12.08 -23.65
CA GLY A 152 8.15 13.51 -23.60
C GLY A 152 7.41 14.17 -24.79
N ALA A 153 7.25 13.50 -25.93
CA ALA A 153 6.67 14.06 -27.17
C ALA A 153 5.29 13.45 -27.49
N GLU A 154 4.44 13.28 -26.46
CA GLU A 154 3.11 12.72 -26.68
C GLU A 154 2.13 13.77 -27.21
N ASP A 155 1.56 13.50 -28.39
CA ASP A 155 0.41 14.21 -28.91
C ASP A 155 -0.79 14.10 -27.95
N GLN A 156 -1.61 15.15 -27.89
CA GLN A 156 -2.80 15.22 -27.03
C GLN A 156 -3.75 14.04 -27.27
N THR A 157 -3.81 13.56 -28.52
CA THR A 157 -4.58 12.38 -28.94
C THR A 157 -4.14 11.11 -28.22
N VAL A 158 -2.84 10.90 -28.06
CA VAL A 158 -2.28 9.71 -27.39
C VAL A 158 -2.62 9.73 -25.90
N ARG A 159 -2.52 10.90 -25.27
CA ARG A 159 -2.88 11.07 -23.85
C ARG A 159 -4.36 10.79 -23.60
N LEU A 160 -5.24 11.31 -24.44
CA LEU A 160 -6.69 11.03 -24.36
C LEU A 160 -6.99 9.54 -24.56
N PHE A 161 -6.31 8.90 -25.50
CA PHE A 161 -6.43 7.46 -25.72
C PHE A 161 -6.00 6.64 -24.50
N LEU A 162 -4.84 6.94 -23.92
CA LEU A 162 -4.33 6.27 -22.72
C LEU A 162 -5.26 6.48 -21.52
N HIS A 163 -5.81 7.68 -21.36
CA HIS A 163 -6.82 7.98 -20.34
C HIS A 163 -8.06 7.09 -20.51
N ASN A 164 -8.63 7.02 -21.71
CA ASN A 164 -9.81 6.21 -21.98
C ASN A 164 -9.56 4.72 -21.73
N ILE A 165 -8.39 4.21 -22.12
CA ILE A 165 -8.00 2.81 -21.84
C ILE A 165 -7.84 2.56 -20.34
N LYS A 166 -7.34 3.53 -19.57
CA LYS A 166 -7.25 3.43 -18.10
C LYS A 166 -8.63 3.40 -17.45
N GLU A 167 -9.58 4.20 -17.94
CA GLU A 167 -10.98 4.13 -17.47
C GLU A 167 -11.62 2.78 -17.76
N GLN A 168 -11.44 2.24 -18.96
CA GLN A 168 -11.95 0.91 -19.31
C GLN A 168 -11.31 -0.20 -18.44
N GLN A 169 -10.02 -0.09 -18.13
CA GLN A 169 -9.36 -0.99 -17.18
C GLN A 169 -9.96 -0.90 -15.78
N ASN A 170 -10.30 0.31 -15.32
CA ASN A 170 -10.92 0.52 -14.01
C ASN A 170 -12.29 -0.18 -13.95
N PHE A 171 -13.14 0.05 -14.96
CA PHE A 171 -14.44 -0.61 -15.03
C PHE A 171 -14.33 -2.13 -15.07
N CYS A 172 -13.29 -2.68 -15.69
CA CYS A 172 -13.04 -4.12 -15.77
C CYS A 172 -12.32 -4.71 -14.53
N GLY A 173 -11.96 -3.90 -13.53
CA GLY A 173 -11.16 -4.34 -12.37
C GLY A 173 -9.78 -4.88 -12.78
N LEU A 174 -9.21 -4.37 -13.87
CA LEU A 174 -7.90 -4.79 -14.41
C LEU A 174 -6.73 -3.99 -13.86
N LEU A 175 -7.00 -2.85 -13.21
CA LEU A 175 -5.99 -2.14 -12.44
C LEU A 175 -5.60 -2.97 -11.22
N SER A 176 -4.32 -2.92 -10.84
CA SER A 176 -3.81 -3.52 -9.61
C SER A 176 -3.68 -2.41 -8.57
N PRO A 177 -4.57 -2.33 -7.56
CA PRO A 177 -4.52 -1.27 -6.54
C PRO A 177 -3.20 -1.24 -5.77
N ILE A 178 -2.61 -2.41 -5.60
CA ILE A 178 -1.32 -2.65 -4.96
C ILE A 178 -0.14 -2.05 -5.76
N GLN A 179 -0.24 -2.01 -7.09
CA GLN A 179 0.83 -1.49 -7.96
C GLN A 179 0.58 -0.03 -8.37
N ALA A 180 -0.45 0.61 -7.82
CA ALA A 180 -0.76 1.99 -8.13
C ALA A 180 0.32 2.92 -7.54
N ILE A 181 0.78 3.86 -8.35
CA ILE A 181 1.68 4.93 -7.92
C ILE A 181 0.81 6.02 -7.28
N TYR A 182 1.04 6.28 -5.99
CA TYR A 182 0.29 7.28 -5.22
C TYR A 182 1.07 8.59 -5.05
N ILE A 183 2.40 8.53 -4.99
CA ILE A 183 3.29 9.68 -4.80
C ILE A 183 4.34 9.66 -5.90
N SER A 184 4.71 10.85 -6.38
CA SER A 184 5.85 11.08 -7.28
C SER A 184 6.91 12.02 -6.67
N GLU A 185 6.73 12.41 -5.41
CA GLU A 185 7.72 13.16 -4.63
C GLU A 185 8.90 12.27 -4.25
N ASP A 186 10.09 12.87 -4.13
CA ASP A 186 11.29 12.18 -3.71
C ASP A 186 11.16 11.69 -2.25
N PRO A 187 11.54 10.44 -1.97
CA PRO A 187 11.51 9.89 -0.62
C PRO A 187 12.52 10.61 0.29
N PRO A 188 12.26 10.73 1.61
CA PRO A 188 13.26 11.25 2.54
C PRO A 188 14.56 10.44 2.51
N MET A 189 15.68 11.11 2.78
CA MET A 189 16.97 10.44 2.91
C MET A 189 16.90 9.35 3.98
N PHE A 190 17.60 8.23 3.77
CA PHE A 190 17.61 7.09 4.70
C PHE A 190 16.23 6.47 5.00
N LEU A 191 15.20 6.74 4.19
CA LEU A 191 13.85 6.19 4.40
C LEU A 191 13.85 4.68 4.59
N THR A 192 14.53 3.93 3.71
CA THR A 192 14.59 2.47 3.81
C THR A 192 15.16 2.01 5.15
N ARG A 193 16.16 2.73 5.68
CA ARG A 193 16.74 2.42 6.99
C ARG A 193 15.75 2.70 8.11
N LEU A 194 15.11 3.86 8.08
CA LEU A 194 14.07 4.24 9.05
C LEU A 194 12.92 3.22 9.07
N LEU A 195 12.42 2.83 7.90
CA LEU A 195 11.37 1.82 7.75
C LEU A 195 11.82 0.43 8.23
N SER A 196 13.10 0.07 8.06
CA SER A 196 13.65 -1.18 8.60
C SER A 196 13.70 -1.17 10.13
N LEU A 197 14.15 -0.06 10.73
CA LEU A 197 14.17 0.15 12.18
C LEU A 197 12.76 0.07 12.75
N PHE A 198 11.83 0.79 12.12
CA PHE A 198 10.41 0.78 12.44
C PHE A 198 9.87 -0.64 12.41
N SER A 199 10.05 -1.37 11.31
CA SER A 199 9.53 -2.74 11.15
C SER A 199 9.98 -3.65 12.29
N ILE A 200 11.29 -3.74 12.53
CA ILE A 200 11.85 -4.60 13.59
C ILE A 200 11.32 -4.18 14.97
N SER A 201 11.20 -2.87 15.23
CA SER A 201 10.67 -2.37 16.51
C SER A 201 9.21 -2.75 16.74
N GLN A 202 8.41 -2.83 15.67
CA GLN A 202 6.99 -3.18 15.75
C GLN A 202 6.75 -4.69 15.86
N LEU A 203 7.62 -5.55 15.33
CA LEU A 203 7.41 -7.02 15.33
C LEU A 203 7.13 -7.58 16.74
N SER A 204 7.87 -7.12 17.75
CA SER A 204 7.73 -7.58 19.14
C SER A 204 6.37 -7.30 19.78
N ARG A 205 5.54 -6.43 19.16
CA ARG A 205 4.24 -6.01 19.70
C ARG A 205 3.09 -6.92 19.27
N TYR A 206 3.32 -7.77 18.28
CA TYR A 206 2.31 -8.67 17.71
C TYR A 206 2.51 -10.12 18.16
N VAL A 207 1.38 -10.84 18.29
CA VAL A 207 1.32 -12.25 18.66
C VAL A 207 0.54 -12.98 17.55
N LEU A 208 0.94 -14.22 17.25
CA LEU A 208 0.25 -15.02 16.25
C LEU A 208 -1.11 -15.48 16.78
N ASP A 209 -2.16 -15.06 16.08
CA ASP A 209 -3.49 -15.64 16.22
C ASP A 209 -3.65 -16.78 15.21
N VAL A 210 -3.68 -18.01 15.73
CA VAL A 210 -3.76 -19.23 14.90
C VAL A 210 -5.13 -19.36 14.22
N HIS A 211 -6.20 -18.82 14.81
CA HIS A 211 -7.55 -18.90 14.24
C HIS A 211 -7.70 -17.97 13.03
N LEU A 212 -7.13 -16.77 13.13
CA LEU A 212 -7.12 -15.79 12.03
C LEU A 212 -5.98 -16.05 11.04
N GLY A 213 -4.98 -16.85 11.40
CA GLY A 213 -3.76 -17.05 10.61
C GLY A 213 -3.00 -15.75 10.40
N ASN A 214 -3.09 -14.81 11.36
CA ASN A 214 -2.55 -13.46 11.25
C ASN A 214 -1.88 -13.02 12.56
N LEU A 215 -1.00 -12.04 12.47
CA LEU A 215 -0.37 -11.42 13.63
C LEU A 215 -1.31 -10.32 14.16
N THR A 216 -1.76 -10.47 15.40
CA THR A 216 -2.65 -9.53 16.08
C THR A 216 -1.90 -8.82 17.20
N SER A 217 -2.32 -7.61 17.55
CA SER A 217 -1.69 -6.87 18.64
C SER A 217 -1.93 -7.57 19.98
N SER A 218 -0.86 -7.78 20.74
CA SER A 218 -0.93 -8.33 22.11
C SER A 218 -1.85 -7.52 23.02
N LEU A 219 -1.82 -6.20 22.86
CA LEU A 219 -2.76 -5.27 23.47
C LEU A 219 -3.97 -5.18 22.54
N LYS A 220 -5.08 -5.84 22.90
CA LYS A 220 -6.39 -5.83 22.19
C LYS A 220 -7.02 -4.42 21.99
N LYS A 221 -6.25 -3.35 22.22
CA LYS A 221 -6.61 -1.94 21.99
C LYS A 221 -6.11 -1.39 20.65
N SER A 222 -5.18 -2.06 19.98
CA SER A 222 -4.72 -1.63 18.65
C SER A 222 -5.75 -2.00 17.59
N ILE A 223 -6.21 -1.00 16.85
CA ILE A 223 -7.20 -1.11 15.76
C ILE A 223 -6.57 -1.75 14.51
N ALA A 224 -5.23 -1.80 14.44
CA ALA A 224 -4.50 -2.21 13.26
C ALA A 224 -4.09 -3.70 13.29
N ASP A 225 -4.57 -4.46 12.30
CA ASP A 225 -4.02 -5.77 11.95
C ASP A 225 -2.60 -5.63 11.38
N PHE A 226 -1.72 -6.57 11.73
CA PHE A 226 -0.35 -6.56 11.21
C PHE A 226 -0.30 -6.65 9.68
N SER A 227 -1.18 -7.46 9.08
CA SER A 227 -1.29 -7.61 7.64
C SER A 227 -1.55 -6.28 6.93
N ALA A 228 -2.45 -5.46 7.46
CA ALA A 228 -2.72 -4.12 6.94
C ALA A 228 -1.50 -3.21 7.11
N MET A 229 -0.86 -3.22 8.29
CA MET A 229 0.34 -2.42 8.52
C MET A 229 1.47 -2.76 7.54
N ILE A 230 1.72 -4.04 7.27
CA ILE A 230 2.74 -4.50 6.32
C ILE A 230 2.38 -4.13 4.88
N ILE A 231 1.11 -4.22 4.49
CA ILE A 231 0.66 -3.77 3.17
C ILE A 231 0.90 -2.27 3.03
N GLY A 232 0.50 -1.47 4.04
CA GLY A 232 0.83 -0.05 4.10
C GLY A 232 2.33 0.17 3.88
N LEU A 233 3.15 -0.40 4.75
CA LEU A 233 4.61 -0.29 4.71
C LEU A 233 5.23 -0.66 3.35
N LYS A 234 4.83 -1.79 2.76
CA LYS A 234 5.39 -2.29 1.49
C LYS A 234 5.10 -1.35 0.33
N TYR A 235 3.96 -0.66 0.37
CA TYR A 235 3.50 0.19 -0.72
C TYR A 235 3.63 1.68 -0.41
N THR A 236 4.07 2.05 0.80
CA THR A 236 4.56 3.38 1.19
C THR A 236 6.01 3.55 0.75
N PRO A 237 6.38 4.76 0.30
CA PRO A 237 6.60 5.05 -1.11
C PRO A 237 7.66 4.13 -1.74
N ALA A 238 7.23 3.24 -2.64
CA ALA A 238 8.10 2.83 -3.72
C ALA A 238 8.11 3.99 -4.74
N ALA A 239 9.03 4.93 -4.55
CA ALA A 239 9.54 5.68 -5.67
C ALA A 239 10.10 4.64 -6.65
N VAL A 240 9.51 4.55 -7.84
CA VAL A 240 10.12 3.86 -8.97
C VAL A 240 11.17 4.77 -9.55
#